data_AF-A0A7X6FKU5-F1
#
_entry.id   AF-A0A7X6FKU5-F1
#
_cell.length_a   1.000
_cell.length_b   1.000
_cell.length_c   1.000
_cell.angle_alpha   90.00
_cell.angle_beta   90.00
_cell.angle_gamma   90.00
#
_symmetry.space_group_name_H-M   'P 1'
#
loop_
_entity.id
_entity.type
_entity.pdbx_description
1 polymer ?
#
loop_
_entity_poly.entity_id
_entity_poly.type
_entity_poly.pdbx_seq_one_letter_code
_entity_poly.pdbx_strand_id
1 'polypeptide(L)' 'MTAAAAQTDESQFDQVASVLELFEGNAHAAIGALLAELQFVRGQLALSEAGMSVGFTRGWVPSFDSGGGSNV' A
#
# COMPACT_ATOMS: atom_id res chain seq x y z
N MET A 1 -25.33 -1.43 -10.15
CA MET A 1 -24.40 -0.44 -9.59
C MET A 1 -23.01 -0.93 -9.94
N THR A 2 -22.45 -0.36 -11.01
CA THR A 2 -21.23 -0.82 -11.71
C THR A 2 -20.01 -0.60 -10.83
N ALA A 3 -19.31 -1.68 -10.49
CA ALA A 3 -17.94 -1.60 -9.98
C ALA A 3 -17.07 -1.06 -11.11
N ALA A 4 -16.73 0.22 -11.03
CA ALA A 4 -15.80 0.84 -11.95
C ALA A 4 -14.49 0.06 -11.87
N ALA A 5 -14.18 -0.68 -12.92
CA ALA A 5 -12.84 -1.19 -13.16
C ALA A 5 -11.89 0.00 -12.98
N ALA A 6 -10.96 -0.13 -12.05
CA ALA A 6 -9.79 0.72 -11.95
C ALA A 6 -9.09 0.63 -13.31
N GLN A 7 -9.38 1.59 -14.18
CA GLN A 7 -8.78 1.72 -15.48
C GLN A 7 -7.36 2.20 -15.22
N THR A 8 -6.43 1.26 -15.15
CA THR A 8 -5.00 1.52 -15.20
C THR A 8 -4.66 1.89 -16.64
N ASP A 9 -5.02 3.10 -17.06
CA ASP A 9 -4.44 3.71 -18.25
C ASP A 9 -3.02 4.16 -17.88
N GLU A 10 -2.11 3.18 -17.82
CA GLU A 10 -0.68 3.41 -17.69
C GLU A 10 -0.19 4.08 -18.98
N SER A 11 -0.31 5.41 -19.02
CA SER A 11 0.85 6.16 -19.46
C SER A 11 2.01 5.64 -18.61
N GLN A 12 2.92 4.91 -19.25
CA GLN A 12 4.12 4.31 -18.67
C GLN A 12 5.08 5.42 -18.20
N PHE A 13 4.61 6.29 -17.32
CA PHE A 13 5.44 7.13 -16.50
C PHE A 13 6.18 6.16 -15.60
N ASP A 14 7.50 6.11 -15.78
CA ASP A 14 8.38 5.39 -14.89
C ASP A 14 8.27 6.05 -13.50
N GLN A 15 7.34 5.56 -12.68
CA GLN A 15 7.10 6.05 -11.33
C GLN A 15 8.39 5.97 -10.51
N VAL A 16 9.26 5.00 -10.79
CA VAL A 16 10.54 4.87 -10.10
C VAL A 16 11.45 6.03 -10.50
N ALA A 17 11.53 6.38 -11.79
CA ALA A 17 12.28 7.56 -12.24
C ALA A 17 11.73 8.86 -11.65
N SER A 18 10.40 9.04 -11.60
CA SER A 18 9.79 10.24 -11.00
C SER A 18 10.04 10.35 -9.50
N VAL A 19 9.99 9.22 -8.77
CA VAL A 19 10.34 9.19 -7.36
C VAL A 19 11.83 9.46 -7.18
N LEU A 20 12.71 8.85 -7.97
CA LEU A 20 14.15 9.13 -7.91
C LEU A 20 14.45 10.61 -8.18
N GLU A 21 13.80 11.24 -9.14
CA GLU A 21 13.96 12.66 -9.45
C GLU A 21 13.55 13.55 -8.27
N LEU A 22 12.44 13.22 -7.58
CA LEU A 22 12.00 13.92 -6.37
C LEU A 22 13.05 13.88 -5.24
N PHE A 23 13.87 12.83 -5.19
CA PHE A 23 14.94 12.65 -4.23
C PHE A 23 16.33 12.99 -4.79
N GLU A 24 16.41 13.75 -5.89
CA GLU A 24 17.67 14.16 -6.54
C GLU A 24 18.57 12.97 -6.91
N GLY A 25 17.97 11.84 -7.27
CA GLY A 25 18.67 10.58 -7.57
C GLY A 25 19.14 9.81 -6.33
N ASN A 26 18.87 10.28 -5.11
CA ASN A 26 19.22 9.58 -3.88
C ASN A 26 18.25 8.44 -3.58
N ALA A 27 18.56 7.26 -4.14
CA ALA A 27 17.76 6.05 -3.97
C ALA A 27 17.58 5.64 -2.49
N HIS A 28 18.58 5.85 -1.63
CA HIS A 28 18.48 5.49 -0.21
C HIS A 28 17.50 6.37 0.54
N ALA A 29 17.50 7.68 0.26
CA ALA A 29 16.53 8.62 0.82
C ALA A 29 15.10 8.29 0.34
N ALA A 30 14.94 7.98 -0.95
CA ALA A 30 13.66 7.58 -1.53
C ALA A 30 13.09 6.31 -0.88
N ILE A 31 13.91 5.25 -0.77
CA ILE A 31 13.50 3.99 -0.13
C ILE A 31 13.16 4.23 1.35
N GLY A 32 13.95 5.02 2.07
CA GLY A 32 13.67 5.38 3.45
C GLY A 32 12.32 6.07 3.63
N ALA A 33 12.01 7.03 2.75
CA ALA A 33 10.73 7.73 2.77
C ALA A 33 9.54 6.81 2.44
N LEU A 34 9.68 5.94 1.42
CA LEU A 34 8.63 4.98 1.06
C LEU A 34 8.37 3.96 2.17
N LEU A 35 9.40 3.49 2.86
CA LEU A 35 9.25 2.61 4.02
C LEU A 35 8.54 3.32 5.18
N ALA A 36 8.86 4.59 5.43
CA ALA A 36 8.16 5.38 6.44
C ALA A 36 6.67 5.55 6.11
N GLU A 37 6.35 5.87 4.86
CA GLU A 37 4.96 6.00 4.37
C GLU A 37 4.21 4.67 4.48
N LEU A 38 4.84 3.55 4.10
CA LEU A 38 4.24 2.22 4.24
C LEU A 38 3.90 1.91 5.70
N GLN A 39 4.80 2.23 6.63
CA GLN A 39 4.55 2.04 8.06
C GLN A 39 3.43 2.95 8.57
N PHE A 40 3.34 4.19 8.05
CA PHE A 40 2.24 5.09 8.36
C PHE A 40 0.88 4.53 7.90
N VAL A 41 0.78 4.07 6.64
CA VAL A 41 -0.46 3.48 6.09
C VAL A 41 -0.86 2.22 6.86
N ARG A 42 0.09 1.37 7.23
CA ARG A 42 -0.18 0.20 8.09
C ARG A 42 -0.73 0.60 9.46
N GLY A 43 -0.19 1.67 10.05
CA GLY A 43 -0.70 2.23 11.29
C GLY A 43 -2.13 2.75 11.17
N GLN A 44 -2.46 3.44 10.07
CA GLN A 44 -3.83 3.92 9.80
C GLN A 44 -4.81 2.76 9.60
N LEU A 45 -4.37 1.69 8.94
CA LEU A 45 -5.19 0.50 8.76
C LEU A 45 -5.48 -0.18 10.10
N ALA A 46 -4.47 -0.37 10.94
CA ALA A 46 -4.64 -0.96 12.27
C ALA A 46 -5.54 -0.11 13.18
N LEU A 47 -5.39 1.22 13.12
CA LEU A 47 -6.26 2.15 13.85
C LEU A 47 -7.71 2.06 13.35
N SER A 48 -7.90 1.99 12.03
CA SER A 48 -9.22 1.84 11.43
C SER A 48 -9.86 0.52 11.84
N GLU A 49 -9.12 -0.58 11.80
CA GLU A 49 -9.58 -1.89 12.27
C GLU A 49 -10.01 -1.85 13.74
N ALA A 50 -9.19 -1.26 14.61
CA ALA A 50 -9.50 -1.13 16.02
C ALA A 50 -10.72 -0.21 16.31
N GLY A 51 -10.93 0.83 15.49
CA GLY A 51 -12.04 1.76 15.63
C GLY A 51 -13.36 1.27 15.01
N MET A 52 -13.30 0.32 14.07
CA MET A 52 -14.48 -0.24 13.43
C MET A 52 -15.16 -1.26 14.36
N SER A 53 -16.44 -1.04 14.67
CA SER A 53 -17.25 -2.08 15.31
C SER A 53 -17.38 -3.32 14.40
N VAL A 54 -17.51 -4.52 14.97
CA VAL A 54 -17.75 -5.78 14.23
C VAL A 54 -18.94 -5.68 13.24
N GLY A 55 -19.94 -4.85 13.57
CA GLY A 55 -21.09 -4.60 12.70
C GLY A 55 -20.81 -3.70 11.50
N PHE A 56 -19.78 -2.85 11.54
CA PHE A 56 -19.44 -1.89 10.49
C PHE A 56 -18.96 -2.59 9.21
N THR A 57 -18.16 -3.65 9.34
CA THR A 57 -17.65 -4.45 8.21
C THR A 57 -18.51 -5.69 7.92
N ARG A 58 -19.67 -5.84 8.60
CA ARG A 58 -20.51 -7.05 8.58
C ARG A 58 -19.71 -8.33 8.84
N GLY A 59 -18.73 -8.26 9.74
CA GLY A 59 -17.87 -9.39 10.10
C GLY A 59 -16.73 -9.70 9.12
N TRP A 60 -16.46 -8.84 8.12
CA TRP A 60 -15.25 -8.96 7.31
C TRP A 60 -14.02 -8.57 8.14
N VAL A 61 -12.97 -9.40 8.07
CA VAL A 61 -11.70 -9.25 8.78
C VAL A 61 -10.56 -9.28 7.75
N PRO A 62 -9.57 -8.35 7.83
CA PRO A 62 -8.42 -8.36 6.93
C PRO A 62 -7.60 -9.65 7.08
N SER A 63 -7.28 -10.31 5.96
CA SER A 63 -6.31 -11.41 5.95
C SER A 63 -5.07 -10.98 5.19
N PHE A 64 -3.90 -11.05 5.82
CA PHE A 64 -2.63 -10.85 5.14
C PHE A 64 -2.21 -12.16 4.47
N ASP A 65 -2.24 -12.20 3.13
CA ASP A 65 -1.60 -13.27 2.38
C ASP A 65 -0.08 -13.02 2.39
N SER A 66 0.59 -13.61 3.36
CA SER A 66 2.05 -13.71 3.34
C SER A 66 2.42 -14.85 2.41
N GLY A 67 2.55 -14.58 1.12
CA GLY A 67 2.99 -15.52 0.08
C GLY A 67 4.44 -16.00 0.25
N GLY A 68 4.81 -16.43 1.46
CA GLY A 68 6.04 -17.12 1.80
C GLY A 68 5.79 -18.63 1.82
N GLY A 69 5.51 -19.20 0.64
CA GLY A 69 5.65 -20.63 0.42
C GLY A 69 7.13 -21.01 0.52
N SER A 70 7.61 -21.18 1.75
CA SER A 70 8.93 -21.73 2.06
C SER A 70 8.94 -23.20 1.63
N ASN A 71 9.35 -23.47 0.40
CA ASN A 71 9.90 -24.77 0.03
C ASN A 71 11.41 -24.74 0.36
N VAL A 72 11.74 -25.19 1.56
CA VAL A 72 13.08 -25.66 1.95
C VAL A 72 12.93 -27.10 2.38
#